data_AF-A0A937X397-F1
#
_entry.id   AF-A0A937X397-F1
#
_cell.length_a   1.000
_cell.length_b   1.000
_cell.length_c   1.000
_cell.angle_alpha   90.00
_cell.angle_beta   90.00
_cell.angle_gamma   90.00
#
_symmetry.space_group_name_H-M   'P 1'
#
loop_
_entity.id
_entity.type
_entity.pdbx_description
1 polymer ?
#
loop_
_entity_poly.entity_id
_entity_poly.type
_entity_poly.pdbx_seq_one_letter_code
_entity_poly.pdbx_strand_id
1 'polypeptide(L)'
;MLEPFRKTGLYAYDSVPRYTPRERISVTEGLGIVEEFEFLRANTKKRVIATCPGPLTLTIHLHLRRGGAYANRLDLASDLADVGNQELKGLAEAGADYIQIDEPSAAIIPGEFDDWIALLNRAFSGVKARLGLHICFGNLMSRPRGKRSYRWMFPKLLDVTCDRFLFEFANRDSAKSNCGRK
;
A
#
# COMPACT_ATOMS: atom_id res chain seq x y z
N MET A 1 -20.84 -5.87 5.20
CA MET A 1 -20.59 -4.79 4.24
C MET A 1 -21.32 -3.55 4.71
N LEU A 2 -20.66 -2.39 4.75
CA LEU A 2 -21.27 -1.10 5.04
C LEU A 2 -21.60 -0.41 3.71
N GLU A 3 -22.75 0.25 3.70
CA GLU A 3 -23.15 1.09 2.56
C GLU A 3 -22.08 2.17 2.29
N PRO A 4 -21.83 2.51 1.01
CA PRO A 4 -20.99 3.65 0.66
C PRO A 4 -21.49 4.95 1.31
N PHE A 5 -20.58 5.85 1.65
CA PHE A 5 -20.93 7.15 2.22
C PHE A 5 -21.71 8.02 1.23
N ARG A 6 -21.40 7.86 -0.06
CA ARG A 6 -22.07 8.56 -1.14
C ARG A 6 -22.53 7.55 -2.19
N LYS A 7 -23.84 7.55 -2.46
CA LYS A 7 -24.48 6.65 -3.45
C LYS A 7 -24.72 7.30 -4.82
N THR A 8 -24.52 8.61 -4.94
CA THR A 8 -24.80 9.38 -6.17
C THR A 8 -23.61 10.26 -6.60
N GLY A 9 -23.60 10.62 -7.88
CA GLY A 9 -22.52 11.42 -8.48
C GLY A 9 -21.36 10.56 -8.99
N LEU A 10 -20.25 11.21 -9.35
CA LEU A 10 -19.10 10.55 -9.98
C LEU A 10 -18.46 9.53 -9.02
N TYR A 11 -18.16 8.33 -9.52
CA TYR A 11 -17.55 7.27 -8.71
C TYR A 11 -16.23 7.74 -8.10
N ALA A 12 -16.13 7.70 -6.77
CA ALA A 12 -14.91 8.00 -6.05
C ALA A 12 -14.77 7.13 -4.79
N TYR A 13 -13.75 7.36 -3.97
CA TYR A 13 -13.45 6.57 -2.77
C TYR A 13 -14.60 6.48 -1.75
N ASP A 14 -15.48 7.47 -1.70
CA ASP A 14 -16.68 7.48 -0.84
C ASP A 14 -17.86 6.70 -1.44
N SER A 15 -17.76 6.33 -2.71
CA SER A 15 -18.68 5.43 -3.43
C SER A 15 -18.28 3.96 -3.31
N VAL A 16 -17.08 3.65 -2.79
CA VAL A 16 -16.64 2.27 -2.59
C VAL A 16 -17.27 1.69 -1.30
N PRO A 17 -17.82 0.47 -1.33
CA PRO A 17 -18.29 -0.21 -0.12
C PRO A 17 -17.16 -0.32 0.91
N ARG A 18 -17.52 -0.22 2.19
CA ARG A 18 -16.58 -0.44 3.29
C ARG A 18 -16.90 -1.73 4.03
N TYR A 19 -15.91 -2.25 4.73
CA TYR A 19 -16.06 -3.47 5.51
C TYR A 19 -15.67 -3.20 6.96
N THR A 20 -16.29 -3.93 7.88
CA THR A 20 -15.91 -3.89 9.29
C THR A 20 -15.41 -5.27 9.67
N PRO A 21 -14.15 -5.41 10.12
CA PRO A 21 -13.66 -6.67 10.63
C PRO A 21 -14.47 -7.08 11.86
N ARG A 22 -14.97 -8.31 11.86
CA ARG A 22 -15.71 -8.92 12.99
C ARG A 22 -14.76 -9.66 13.93
N GLU A 23 -13.69 -10.19 13.36
CA GLU A 23 -12.61 -10.90 14.02
C GLU A 23 -11.27 -10.40 13.45
N ARG A 24 -10.15 -10.89 14.01
CA ARG A 24 -8.83 -10.58 13.44
C ARG A 24 -8.70 -11.26 12.08
N ILE A 25 -8.14 -10.55 11.12
CA ILE A 25 -7.92 -11.01 9.76
C ILE A 25 -6.96 -12.20 9.81
N SER A 26 -7.39 -13.28 9.18
CA SER A 26 -6.55 -14.40 8.79
C SER A 26 -6.63 -14.56 7.27
N VAL A 27 -5.50 -14.81 6.64
CA VAL A 27 -5.39 -15.00 5.19
C VAL A 27 -4.61 -16.29 4.97
N THR A 28 -5.33 -17.40 4.86
CA THR A 28 -4.73 -18.75 4.80
C THR A 28 -4.19 -19.12 3.42
N GLU A 29 -4.78 -18.55 2.37
CA GLU A 29 -4.43 -18.81 0.97
C GLU A 29 -3.54 -17.71 0.36
N GLY A 30 -3.03 -16.78 1.18
CA GLY A 30 -2.29 -15.63 0.69
C GLY A 30 -3.17 -14.57 -0.01
N LEU A 31 -2.53 -13.60 -0.65
CA LEU A 31 -3.18 -12.51 -1.38
C LEU A 31 -3.43 -12.85 -2.85
N GLY A 32 -3.02 -14.03 -3.31
CA GLY A 32 -3.12 -14.47 -4.71
C GLY A 32 -1.99 -13.96 -5.62
N ILE A 33 -1.02 -13.24 -5.07
CA ILE A 33 0.04 -12.56 -5.85
C ILE A 33 1.08 -13.58 -6.28
N VAL A 34 1.32 -14.62 -5.47
CA VAL A 34 2.25 -15.71 -5.82
C VAL A 34 1.76 -16.46 -7.06
N GLU A 35 0.49 -16.85 -7.10
CA GLU A 35 -0.12 -17.57 -8.20
C GLU A 35 -0.10 -16.73 -9.49
N GLU A 36 -0.42 -15.42 -9.38
CA GLU A 36 -0.32 -14.49 -10.51
C GLU A 36 1.12 -14.34 -11.00
N PHE A 37 2.10 -14.30 -10.09
CA PHE A 37 3.51 -14.23 -10.44
C PHE A 37 3.99 -15.51 -11.15
N GLU A 38 3.64 -16.69 -10.65
CA GLU A 38 3.98 -17.96 -11.28
C GLU A 38 3.40 -18.07 -12.69
N PHE A 39 2.14 -17.68 -12.85
CA PHE A 39 1.51 -17.57 -14.16
C PHE A 39 2.27 -16.61 -15.08
N LEU A 40 2.61 -15.42 -14.61
CA LEU A 40 3.40 -14.45 -15.37
C LEU A 40 4.77 -15.04 -15.77
N ARG A 41 5.46 -15.70 -14.84
CA ARG A 41 6.78 -16.32 -15.07
C ARG A 41 6.73 -17.44 -16.10
N ALA A 42 5.66 -18.21 -16.15
CA ALA A 42 5.46 -19.22 -17.19
C ALA A 42 5.36 -18.61 -18.60
N ASN A 43 4.96 -17.35 -18.70
CA ASN A 43 4.70 -16.65 -19.96
C ASN A 43 5.80 -15.66 -20.38
N THR A 44 6.81 -15.40 -19.55
CA THR A 44 7.91 -14.50 -19.91
C THR A 44 9.24 -14.85 -19.25
N LYS A 45 10.32 -14.66 -20.01
CA LYS A 45 11.70 -14.71 -19.50
C LYS A 45 12.25 -13.33 -19.14
N LYS A 46 11.51 -12.25 -19.43
CA LYS A 46 11.95 -10.88 -19.09
C LYS A 46 12.01 -10.71 -17.57
N ARG A 47 12.79 -9.73 -17.13
CA ARG A 47 12.75 -9.29 -15.73
C ARG A 47 11.37 -8.69 -15.44
N VAL A 48 10.81 -9.03 -14.29
CA VAL A 48 9.51 -8.56 -13.82
C VAL A 48 9.67 -8.02 -12.40
N ILE A 49 8.77 -7.12 -12.01
CA ILE A 49 8.66 -6.62 -10.65
C ILE A 49 7.33 -7.16 -10.11
N ALA A 50 7.39 -7.98 -9.06
CA ALA A 50 6.19 -8.42 -8.36
C ALA A 50 5.78 -7.33 -7.38
N THR A 51 4.52 -6.89 -7.42
CA THR A 51 4.02 -5.78 -6.61
C THR A 51 3.01 -6.27 -5.59
N CYS A 52 3.17 -5.86 -4.33
CA CYS A 52 2.25 -6.11 -3.24
C CYS A 52 1.72 -4.79 -2.69
N PRO A 53 0.41 -4.64 -2.44
CA PRO A 53 -0.11 -3.47 -1.74
C PRO A 53 0.48 -3.40 -0.32
N GLY A 54 0.77 -2.19 0.12
CA GLY A 54 1.31 -1.97 1.45
C GLY A 54 0.28 -2.16 2.58
N PRO A 55 0.74 -2.45 3.81
CA PRO A 55 -0.13 -2.76 4.93
C PRO A 55 -1.13 -1.64 5.26
N LEU A 56 -0.72 -0.38 5.19
CA LEU A 56 -1.63 0.75 5.45
C LEU A 56 -2.62 0.91 4.30
N THR A 57 -2.19 0.72 3.06
CA THR A 57 -3.07 0.80 1.89
C THR A 57 -4.16 -0.27 1.92
N LEU A 58 -3.84 -1.48 2.38
CA LEU A 58 -4.85 -2.53 2.59
C LEU A 58 -5.94 -2.14 3.62
N THR A 59 -5.65 -1.22 4.54
CA THR A 59 -6.65 -0.77 5.53
C THR A 59 -7.70 0.20 5.00
N ILE A 60 -7.57 0.76 3.78
CA ILE A 60 -8.31 1.98 3.41
C ILE A 60 -9.84 1.77 3.35
N HIS A 61 -10.28 0.57 3.02
CA HIS A 61 -11.70 0.20 2.93
C HIS A 61 -12.22 -0.49 4.20
N LEU A 62 -11.39 -0.60 5.23
CA LEU A 62 -11.72 -1.19 6.52
C LEU A 62 -12.08 -0.09 7.53
N HIS A 63 -13.28 -0.20 8.10
CA HIS A 63 -13.82 0.68 9.12
C HIS A 63 -13.89 -0.04 10.46
N LEU A 64 -13.08 0.42 11.40
CA LEU A 64 -13.01 -0.12 12.75
C LEU A 64 -14.16 0.40 13.60
N ARG A 65 -14.64 -0.46 14.50
CA ARG A 65 -15.64 -0.10 15.51
C ARG A 65 -14.98 -0.07 16.89
N ARG A 66 -15.45 0.84 17.76
CA ARG A 66 -15.08 0.81 19.18
C ARG A 66 -15.45 -0.54 19.78
N GLY A 67 -14.51 -1.18 20.48
CA GLY A 67 -14.68 -2.52 21.05
C GLY A 67 -14.77 -3.64 20.00
N GLY A 68 -14.38 -3.38 18.75
CA GLY A 68 -14.28 -4.39 17.70
C GLY A 68 -13.00 -5.23 17.80
N ALA A 69 -12.73 -6.02 16.76
CA ALA A 69 -11.58 -6.92 16.69
C ALA A 69 -10.20 -6.23 16.76
N TYR A 70 -10.15 -4.94 16.46
CA TYR A 70 -8.93 -4.13 16.44
C TYR A 70 -9.11 -2.86 17.25
N ALA A 71 -8.09 -2.50 18.04
CA ALA A 71 -8.12 -1.30 18.85
C ALA A 71 -8.03 -0.02 18.00
N ASN A 72 -7.19 -0.05 16.96
CA ASN A 72 -6.96 1.07 16.06
C ASN A 72 -6.44 0.58 14.69
N ARG A 73 -6.22 1.52 13.76
CA ARG A 73 -5.80 1.20 12.40
C ARG A 73 -4.41 0.56 12.34
N LEU A 74 -3.50 0.91 13.25
CA LEU A 74 -2.15 0.35 13.29
C LEU A 74 -2.17 -1.12 13.75
N ASP A 75 -3.03 -1.46 14.71
CA ASP A 75 -3.25 -2.85 15.15
C ASP A 75 -3.74 -3.73 13.97
N LEU A 76 -4.68 -3.23 13.16
CA LEU A 76 -5.09 -3.87 11.92
C LEU A 76 -3.97 -3.94 10.87
N ALA A 77 -3.24 -2.84 10.66
CA ALA A 77 -2.16 -2.78 9.70
C ALA A 77 -1.00 -3.71 10.07
N SER A 78 -0.80 -3.99 11.37
CA SER A 78 0.20 -4.93 11.84
C SER A 78 -0.10 -6.36 11.40
N ASP A 79 -1.35 -6.82 11.50
CA ASP A 79 -1.74 -8.14 10.99
C ASP A 79 -1.60 -8.20 9.47
N LEU A 80 -1.98 -7.13 8.76
CA LEU A 80 -1.81 -7.04 7.31
C LEU A 80 -0.35 -6.99 6.89
N ALA A 81 0.55 -6.46 7.73
CA ALA A 81 1.99 -6.51 7.49
C ALA A 81 2.54 -7.93 7.61
N ASP A 82 2.01 -8.76 8.51
CA ASP A 82 2.36 -10.18 8.57
C ASP A 82 1.87 -10.95 7.34
N VAL A 83 0.63 -10.69 6.91
CA VAL A 83 0.08 -11.25 5.67
C VAL A 83 0.94 -10.84 4.47
N GLY A 84 1.27 -9.56 4.35
CA GLY A 84 2.17 -9.06 3.33
C GLY A 84 3.54 -9.73 3.38
N ASN A 85 4.11 -9.92 4.57
CA ASN A 85 5.41 -10.60 4.73
C ASN A 85 5.38 -12.05 4.25
N GLN A 86 4.32 -12.79 4.56
CA GLN A 86 4.13 -14.16 4.08
C GLN A 86 4.07 -14.18 2.55
N GLU A 87 3.32 -13.24 1.96
CA GLU A 87 3.22 -13.11 0.51
C GLU A 87 4.57 -12.78 -0.14
N LEU A 88 5.32 -11.82 0.42
CA LEU A 88 6.63 -11.43 -0.12
C LEU A 88 7.65 -12.58 -0.04
N LYS A 89 7.59 -13.38 1.03
CA LYS A 89 8.42 -14.60 1.16
C LYS A 89 8.03 -15.65 0.14
N GLY A 90 6.73 -15.89 -0.04
CA GLY A 90 6.21 -16.79 -1.07
C GLY A 90 6.66 -16.38 -2.48
N LEU A 91 6.61 -15.08 -2.79
CA LEU A 91 7.13 -14.53 -4.05
C LEU A 91 8.64 -14.79 -4.21
N ALA A 92 9.43 -14.55 -3.17
CA ALA A 92 10.86 -14.82 -3.21
C ALA A 92 11.16 -16.31 -3.43
N GLU A 93 10.41 -17.20 -2.77
CA GLU A 93 10.50 -18.65 -2.93
C GLU A 93 10.09 -19.12 -4.34
N ALA A 94 9.08 -18.48 -4.94
CA ALA A 94 8.65 -18.70 -6.32
C ALA A 94 9.66 -18.16 -7.36
N GLY A 95 10.72 -17.46 -6.93
CA GLY A 95 11.80 -16.96 -7.80
C GLY A 95 11.63 -15.50 -8.25
N ALA A 96 10.88 -14.68 -7.51
CA ALA A 96 10.82 -13.24 -7.76
C ALA A 96 12.14 -12.56 -7.35
N ASP A 97 12.90 -12.09 -8.33
CA ASP A 97 14.17 -11.38 -8.10
C ASP A 97 13.98 -9.95 -7.55
N TYR A 98 12.84 -9.32 -7.87
CA TYR A 98 12.51 -7.96 -7.46
C TYR A 98 11.03 -7.87 -7.03
N ILE A 99 10.84 -7.55 -5.76
CA ILE A 99 9.54 -7.37 -5.11
C ILE A 99 9.38 -5.93 -4.66
N GLN A 100 8.21 -5.34 -4.89
CA GLN A 100 7.88 -3.97 -4.56
C GLN A 100 6.64 -3.90 -3.67
N ILE A 101 6.70 -3.10 -2.60
CA ILE A 101 5.52 -2.67 -1.85
C ILE A 101 5.01 -1.34 -2.41
N ASP A 102 3.71 -1.28 -2.70
CA ASP A 102 3.00 -0.06 -3.11
C ASP A 102 2.25 0.55 -1.92
N GLU A 103 2.76 1.65 -1.37
CA GLU A 103 2.20 2.27 -0.17
C GLU A 103 1.88 3.77 -0.37
N PRO A 104 0.91 4.11 -1.24
CA PRO A 104 0.45 5.48 -1.41
C PRO A 104 -0.20 6.07 -0.15
N SER A 105 -0.75 5.21 0.71
CA SER A 105 -1.55 5.66 1.86
C SER A 105 -0.73 6.32 2.96
N ALA A 106 0.58 6.09 2.99
CA ALA A 106 1.49 6.81 3.88
C ALA A 106 1.44 8.33 3.68
N ALA A 107 1.16 8.81 2.47
CA ALA A 107 1.06 10.23 2.17
C ALA A 107 -0.32 10.84 2.50
N ILE A 108 -1.29 10.02 2.92
CA ILE A 108 -2.72 10.36 3.01
C ILE A 108 -3.30 10.06 4.40
N ILE A 109 -2.87 8.98 5.05
CA ILE A 109 -3.39 8.55 6.35
C ILE A 109 -2.65 9.25 7.49
N PRO A 110 -3.36 9.90 8.43
CA PRO A 110 -2.74 10.43 9.65
C PRO A 110 -2.16 9.31 10.51
N GLY A 111 -0.93 9.47 10.97
CA GLY A 111 -0.23 8.54 11.85
C GLY A 111 1.18 9.04 12.13
N GLU A 112 1.85 8.43 13.10
CA GLU A 112 3.25 8.72 13.38
C GLU A 112 4.14 8.00 12.37
N PHE A 113 5.18 8.68 11.93
CA PHE A 113 6.03 8.20 10.85
C PHE A 113 6.84 6.96 11.25
N ASP A 114 7.16 6.83 12.55
CA ASP A 114 7.83 5.66 13.13
C ASP A 114 6.99 4.39 13.00
N ASP A 115 5.69 4.47 13.27
CA ASP A 115 4.79 3.32 13.16
C ASP A 115 4.72 2.81 11.72
N TRP A 116 4.71 3.73 10.76
CA TRP A 116 4.68 3.38 9.36
C TRP A 116 5.96 2.65 8.91
N ILE A 117 7.12 3.15 9.31
CA ILE A 117 8.40 2.48 9.03
C ILE A 117 8.42 1.09 9.66
N ALA A 118 7.96 0.96 10.91
CA ALA A 118 7.90 -0.33 11.59
C ALA A 118 7.03 -1.33 10.82
N LEU A 119 5.87 -0.90 10.29
CA LEU A 119 5.00 -1.74 9.46
C LEU A 119 5.66 -2.18 8.16
N LEU A 120 6.34 -1.27 7.46
CA LEU A 120 7.05 -1.61 6.21
C LEU A 120 8.22 -2.57 6.48
N ASN A 121 9.01 -2.31 7.52
CA ASN A 121 10.13 -3.16 7.88
C ASN A 121 9.66 -4.54 8.35
N ARG A 122 8.50 -4.62 9.00
CA ARG A 122 7.83 -5.89 9.32
C ARG A 122 7.46 -6.65 8.06
N ALA A 123 6.84 -5.98 7.08
CA ALA A 123 6.49 -6.60 5.80
C ALA A 123 7.71 -7.09 5.00
N PHE A 124 8.84 -6.37 5.06
CA PHE A 124 10.08 -6.76 4.37
C PHE A 124 10.95 -7.79 5.12
N SER A 125 10.63 -8.09 6.38
CA SER A 125 11.51 -8.88 7.26
C SER A 125 11.80 -10.28 6.71
N GLY A 126 13.09 -10.59 6.49
CA GLY A 126 13.56 -11.90 6.05
C GLY A 126 13.23 -12.26 4.59
N VAL A 127 12.72 -11.32 3.79
CA VAL A 127 12.47 -11.53 2.36
C VAL A 127 13.81 -11.56 1.61
N LYS A 128 14.04 -12.63 0.86
CA LYS A 128 15.30 -12.86 0.12
C LYS A 128 15.16 -12.48 -1.36
N ALA A 129 14.87 -11.22 -1.61
CA ALA A 129 14.79 -10.64 -2.94
C ALA A 129 15.30 -9.20 -2.91
N ARG A 130 15.47 -8.58 -4.07
CA ARG A 130 15.63 -7.13 -4.12
C ARG A 130 14.31 -6.47 -3.76
N LEU A 131 14.34 -5.46 -2.88
CA LEU A 131 13.17 -4.82 -2.31
C LEU A 131 12.99 -3.40 -2.81
N GLY A 132 11.77 -3.07 -3.22
CA GLY A 132 11.36 -1.75 -3.66
C GLY A 132 10.24 -1.19 -2.80
N LEU A 133 10.30 0.10 -2.51
CA LEU A 133 9.17 0.82 -1.91
C LEU A 133 8.69 1.89 -2.89
N HIS A 134 7.46 1.73 -3.37
CA HIS A 134 6.79 2.73 -4.16
C HIS A 134 5.89 3.60 -3.28
N ILE A 135 6.10 4.92 -3.38
CA ILE A 135 5.26 5.93 -2.72
C ILE A 135 4.85 6.93 -3.78
N CYS A 136 3.57 6.99 -4.09
CA CYS A 136 2.97 8.02 -4.94
C CYS A 136 2.01 8.92 -4.15
N PHE A 137 1.48 9.95 -4.80
CA PHE A 137 0.53 10.86 -4.18
C PHE A 137 -0.92 10.36 -4.27
N GLY A 138 -1.11 9.10 -4.66
CA GLY A 138 -2.40 8.50 -4.99
C GLY A 138 -2.94 9.01 -6.32
N ASN A 139 -3.79 8.20 -6.94
CA ASN A 139 -4.43 8.54 -8.21
C ASN A 139 -5.95 8.46 -8.05
N LEU A 140 -6.60 9.62 -7.95
CA LEU A 140 -8.05 9.71 -8.04
C LEU A 140 -8.42 10.37 -9.37
N MET A 141 -8.68 9.55 -10.40
CA MET A 141 -8.97 10.02 -11.76
C MET A 141 -7.94 11.02 -12.28
N SER A 142 -6.68 10.63 -12.24
CA SER A 142 -5.49 11.42 -12.60
C SER A 142 -5.17 12.60 -11.68
N ARG A 143 -5.80 12.68 -10.49
CA ARG A 143 -5.53 13.75 -9.51
C ARG A 143 -4.81 13.20 -8.27
N PRO A 144 -3.72 13.85 -7.82
CA PRO A 144 -3.06 13.49 -6.57
C PRO A 144 -3.94 13.83 -5.36
N ARG A 145 -3.90 12.95 -4.36
CA ARG A 145 -4.60 13.08 -3.06
C ARG A 145 -3.67 13.58 -1.95
N GLY A 146 -2.41 13.15 -1.97
CA GLY A 146 -1.40 13.53 -0.99
C GLY A 146 -0.71 14.86 -1.32
N LYS A 147 0.08 15.36 -0.36
CA LYS A 147 0.99 16.49 -0.61
C LYS A 147 2.00 16.06 -1.67
N ARG A 148 2.12 16.82 -2.77
CA ARG A 148 3.04 16.56 -3.90
C ARG A 148 4.51 16.88 -3.57
N SER A 149 4.96 16.46 -2.40
CA SER A 149 6.30 16.66 -1.88
C SER A 149 6.64 15.53 -0.93
N TYR A 150 7.81 14.92 -1.11
CA TYR A 150 8.34 13.91 -0.20
C TYR A 150 9.15 14.54 0.95
N ARG A 151 9.39 15.86 0.94
CA ARG A 151 10.32 16.51 1.88
C ARG A 151 10.00 16.26 3.35
N TRP A 152 8.72 16.17 3.68
CA TRP A 152 8.26 15.96 5.05
C TRP A 152 8.49 14.51 5.55
N MET A 153 8.80 13.58 4.65
CA MET A 153 9.08 12.18 4.95
C MET A 153 10.57 11.94 5.22
N PHE A 154 11.43 12.85 4.76
CA PHE A 154 12.88 12.74 4.93
C PHE A 154 13.37 13.51 6.17
N PRO A 155 14.45 13.03 6.84
CA PRO A 155 15.29 11.90 6.45
C PRO A 155 14.73 10.53 6.84
N LYS A 156 13.71 10.51 7.69
CA LYS A 156 13.23 9.33 8.40
C LYS A 156 12.84 8.17 7.49
N LEU A 157 12.35 8.44 6.28
CA LEU A 157 12.02 7.43 5.26
C LEU A 157 13.20 6.50 4.91
N LEU A 158 14.44 6.97 5.11
CA LEU A 158 15.65 6.19 4.88
C LEU A 158 15.83 5.03 5.88
N ASP A 159 15.05 4.99 6.97
CA ASP A 159 15.05 3.89 7.95
C ASP A 159 14.28 2.66 7.43
N VAL A 160 13.62 2.74 6.26
CA VAL A 160 12.97 1.58 5.65
C VAL A 160 14.00 0.65 5.02
N THR A 161 13.94 -0.62 5.38
CA THR A 161 14.80 -1.70 4.86
C THR A 161 14.37 -2.09 3.44
N CYS A 162 14.69 -1.23 2.47
CA CYS A 162 14.49 -1.51 1.05
C CYS A 162 15.70 -1.08 0.23
N ASP A 163 15.89 -1.68 -0.95
CA ASP A 163 17.02 -1.35 -1.82
C ASP A 163 16.75 -0.10 -2.67
N ARG A 164 15.48 0.16 -3.00
CA ARG A 164 15.09 1.22 -3.95
C ARG A 164 13.78 1.88 -3.55
N PHE A 165 13.78 3.21 -3.57
CA PHE A 165 12.57 4.02 -3.50
C PHE A 165 12.09 4.38 -4.91
N LEU A 166 10.79 4.23 -5.17
CA LEU A 166 10.14 4.59 -6.43
C LEU A 166 9.17 5.75 -6.19
N PHE A 167 9.58 6.94 -6.63
CA PHE A 167 8.84 8.18 -6.42
C PHE A 167 8.21 8.71 -7.71
N GLU A 168 7.08 9.40 -7.57
CA GLU A 168 6.36 10.08 -8.64
C GLU A 168 6.85 11.54 -8.74
N PHE A 169 7.53 11.88 -9.85
CA PHE A 169 7.99 13.24 -10.12
C PHE A 169 7.34 13.89 -11.35
N ALA A 170 6.88 13.11 -12.32
CA ALA A 170 6.24 13.65 -13.53
C ALA A 170 5.03 14.56 -13.21
N ASN A 171 4.38 14.25 -12.08
CA ASN A 171 3.23 14.97 -11.55
C ASN A 171 3.66 15.91 -10.40
N ARG A 172 4.84 16.54 -10.44
CA ARG A 172 5.27 17.52 -9.43
C ARG A 172 5.15 18.97 -9.92
N ASP A 173 5.37 19.21 -11.21
CA ASP A 173 5.54 20.56 -11.77
C ASP A 173 4.27 21.21 -12.31
N SER A 174 3.14 20.50 -12.39
CA SER A 174 1.83 21.11 -12.62
C SER A 174 1.28 21.83 -11.38
N ALA A 175 2.16 22.36 -10.52
CA ALA A 175 1.87 23.40 -9.54
C ALA A 175 1.74 24.80 -10.19
N LYS A 176 2.00 24.94 -11.50
CA LYS A 176 1.82 26.20 -12.24
C LYS A 176 0.62 26.25 -13.19
N SER A 177 -0.21 25.21 -13.30
CA SER A 177 -1.46 25.29 -14.06
C SER A 177 -2.62 25.62 -13.13
N ASN A 178 -2.64 26.87 -12.69
CA ASN A 178 -3.85 27.56 -12.26
C ASN A 178 -4.79 27.65 -13.49
N CYS A 179 -5.47 26.55 -13.82
CA CYS A 179 -6.50 26.52 -14.87
C CYS A 179 -7.88 26.20 -14.29
N GLY A 180 -8.16 26.82 -13.13
CA GLY A 180 -9.50 27.08 -12.66
C GLY A 180 -9.59 28.57 -12.36
N ARG A 181 -9.94 29.37 -13.37
CA ARG A 181 -10.36 30.76 -13.15
C ARG A 181 -11.67 30.76 -12.36
N LYS A 182 -11.66 31.56 -11.28
CA LYS A 182 -12.79 32.05 -10.47
C LYS A 182 -13.55 31.02 -9.64
#